data_AF-A0A968MGF2-F1
#
_entry.id   AF-A0A968MGF2-F1
#
_cell.length_a   1.000
_cell.length_b   1.000
_cell.length_c   1.000
_cell.angle_alpha   90.00
_cell.angle_beta   90.00
_cell.angle_gamma   90.00
#
_symmetry.space_group_name_H-M   'P 1'
#
loop_
_entity.id
_entity.type
_entity.pdbx_description
1 polymer ?
#
loop_
_entity_poly.entity_id
_entity_poly.type
_entity_poly.pdbx_seq_one_letter_code
_entity_poly.pdbx_strand_id
1 'polypeptide(L)'
;MSSSLFSQESNLPLVIIQTNGQRIPNEPRITADMGIIYNGPGKTNHINDPFNNYSGKISIETRGSSSQQFEKRITVLQQKATLALIRV
;
A
#
# COMPACT_ATOMS: atom_id res chain seq x y z
N MET A 1 19.34 -3.13 15.54
CA MET A 1 18.70 -3.32 14.21
C MET A 1 17.21 -3.49 14.45
N SER A 2 16.40 -2.45 14.28
CA SER A 2 14.95 -2.53 14.48
C SER A 2 14.34 -3.25 13.29
N SER A 3 13.93 -4.51 13.48
CA SER A 3 13.10 -5.23 12.50
C SER A 3 11.71 -4.61 12.52
N SER A 4 11.27 -4.14 11.36
CA SER A 4 9.94 -3.58 11.18
C SER A 4 8.89 -4.70 11.25
N LEU A 5 7.80 -4.50 12.01
CA LEU A 5 6.73 -5.48 12.27
C LEU A 5 5.74 -5.63 11.09
N PHE A 6 6.23 -5.68 9.86
CA PHE A 6 5.37 -5.94 8.69
C PHE A 6 5.46 -7.41 8.29
N SER A 7 4.29 -8.06 8.18
CA SER A 7 4.18 -9.38 7.57
C SER A 7 4.64 -9.30 6.12
N GLN A 8 5.62 -10.13 5.74
CA GLN A 8 6.15 -10.19 4.38
C GLN A 8 5.31 -11.09 3.45
N GLU A 9 4.23 -11.66 3.99
CA GLU A 9 3.37 -12.62 3.31
C GLU A 9 1.88 -12.39 3.61
N SER A 10 1.02 -12.85 2.69
CA SER A 10 -0.44 -12.74 2.78
C SER A 10 -1.15 -13.81 1.95
N ASN A 11 -2.24 -14.38 2.49
CA ASN A 11 -3.15 -15.25 1.73
C ASN A 11 -4.19 -14.46 0.90
N LEU A 12 -4.22 -13.13 1.05
CA LEU A 12 -4.99 -12.20 0.22
C LEU A 12 -4.06 -11.52 -0.79
N PRO A 13 -4.59 -11.00 -1.92
CA PRO A 13 -3.81 -10.22 -2.87
C PRO A 13 -3.02 -9.10 -2.18
N LEU A 14 -1.76 -8.91 -2.57
CA LEU A 14 -0.95 -7.78 -2.11
C LEU A 14 -1.03 -6.66 -3.13
N VAL A 15 -1.41 -5.47 -2.67
CA VAL A 15 -1.37 -4.23 -3.46
C VAL A 15 -0.21 -3.39 -2.95
N ILE A 16 0.78 -3.16 -3.80
CA ILE A 16 1.98 -2.38 -3.48
C ILE A 16 1.90 -1.06 -4.24
N ILE A 17 2.02 0.06 -3.52
CA ILE A 17 2.03 1.41 -4.10
C ILE A 17 3.35 2.08 -3.75
N GLN A 18 4.06 2.55 -4.77
CA GLN A 18 5.32 3.25 -4.66
C GLN A 18 5.13 4.69 -5.13
N THR A 19 5.12 5.62 -4.17
CA THR A 19 5.05 7.07 -4.45
C THR A 19 6.42 7.70 -4.69
N ASN A 20 7.49 6.89 -4.67
CA ASN A 20 8.88 7.35 -4.84
C ASN A 20 9.27 8.49 -3.88
N GLY A 21 8.73 8.44 -2.65
CA GLY A 21 8.98 9.44 -1.60
C GLY A 21 8.10 10.69 -1.69
N GLN A 22 7.20 10.78 -2.66
CA GLN A 22 6.25 11.88 -2.76
C GLN A 22 5.16 11.75 -1.68
N ARG A 23 4.81 12.89 -1.08
CA ARG A 23 3.62 13.00 -0.23
C ARG A 23 2.37 12.90 -1.10
N ILE A 24 1.32 12.28 -0.59
CA ILE A 24 0.01 12.22 -1.25
C ILE A 24 -0.78 13.45 -0.78
N PRO A 25 -0.96 14.49 -1.61
CA PRO A 25 -1.73 15.68 -1.24
C PRO A 25 -3.24 15.43 -1.41
N ASN A 26 -4.08 16.34 -0.91
CA ASN A 26 -5.53 16.34 -1.19
C ASN A 26 -5.79 16.67 -2.67
N GLU A 27 -5.12 17.70 -3.16
CA GLU A 27 -5.06 18.08 -4.57
C GLU A 27 -3.73 18.82 -4.80
N PRO A 28 -3.14 18.76 -6.00
CA PRO A 28 -3.52 17.91 -7.14
C PRO A 28 -2.99 16.48 -7.00
N ARG A 29 -3.59 15.51 -7.71
CA ARG A 29 -3.10 14.12 -7.77
C ARG A 29 -1.62 14.03 -8.12
N ILE A 30 -0.94 13.07 -7.51
CA ILE A 30 0.40 12.64 -7.90
C ILE A 30 0.33 11.34 -8.69
N THR A 31 1.34 11.09 -9.53
CA THR A 31 1.50 9.80 -10.20
C THR A 31 2.36 8.88 -9.35
N ALA A 32 1.90 7.66 -9.11
CA ALA A 32 2.62 6.62 -8.38
C ALA A 32 2.64 5.32 -9.19
N ASP A 33 3.59 4.45 -8.88
CA ASP A 33 3.63 3.11 -9.46
C ASP A 33 2.84 2.15 -8.54
N MET A 34 2.03 1.28 -9.13
CA MET A 34 1.28 0.24 -8.41
C MET A 34 1.57 -1.14 -9.00
N GLY A 35 1.75 -2.11 -8.11
CA GLY A 35 1.88 -3.52 -8.43
C GLY A 35 0.87 -4.37 -7.65
N ILE A 36 0.37 -5.44 -8.26
CA ILE A 36 -0.46 -6.45 -7.59
C ILE A 36 0.23 -7.81 -7.68
N ILE A 37 0.34 -8.47 -6.53
CA ILE A 37 0.81 -9.86 -6.40
C ILE A 37 -0.37 -10.72 -5.96
N TYR A 38 -0.74 -11.67 -6.81
CA TYR A 38 -1.74 -12.68 -6.50
C TYR A 38 -1.42 -14.01 -7.19
N ASN A 39 -0.92 -14.98 -6.44
CA ASN A 39 -0.49 -16.29 -6.93
C ASN A 39 -1.66 -17.27 -7.15
N GLY A 40 -2.89 -16.87 -6.80
CA GLY A 40 -4.12 -17.65 -6.94
C GLY A 40 -4.64 -18.24 -5.61
N PRO A 41 -5.83 -18.88 -5.64
CA PRO A 41 -6.44 -19.47 -4.46
C PRO A 41 -5.55 -20.52 -3.78
N GLY A 42 -5.49 -20.49 -2.45
CA GLY A 42 -4.72 -21.45 -1.65
C GLY A 42 -3.19 -21.26 -1.71
N LYS A 43 -2.70 -20.22 -2.40
CA LYS A 43 -1.27 -19.86 -2.42
C LYS A 43 -1.02 -18.61 -1.60
N THR A 44 0.11 -18.63 -0.89
CA THR A 44 0.64 -17.47 -0.19
C THR A 44 1.29 -16.50 -1.19
N ASN A 45 1.03 -15.21 -1.01
CA ASN A 45 1.69 -14.12 -1.74
C ASN A 45 2.80 -13.55 -0.86
N HIS A 46 3.98 -13.31 -1.44
CA HIS A 46 5.09 -12.66 -0.75
C HIS A 46 5.36 -11.29 -1.32
N ILE A 47 5.83 -10.35 -0.50
CA ILE A 47 6.17 -8.99 -0.93
C ILE A 47 7.28 -8.95 -2.00
N ASN A 48 8.11 -9.99 -2.06
CA ASN A 48 9.23 -10.10 -3.00
C ASN A 48 8.86 -10.86 -4.29
N ASP A 49 7.62 -11.35 -4.41
CA ASP A 49 7.16 -12.02 -5.63
C ASP A 49 7.01 -10.98 -6.77
N PRO A 50 7.19 -11.40 -8.04
CA PRO A 50 6.96 -10.50 -9.17
C PRO A 50 5.49 -10.10 -9.27
N PHE A 51 5.24 -8.87 -9.72
CA PHE A 51 3.89 -8.42 -10.05
C PHE A 51 3.32 -9.23 -11.21
N ASN A 52 2.12 -9.76 -11.04
CA ASN A 52 1.52 -10.71 -11.98
C ASN A 52 0.09 -10.34 -12.41
N ASN A 53 -0.63 -9.53 -11.64
CA ASN A 53 -2.00 -9.12 -11.97
C ASN A 53 -2.10 -7.67 -12.45
N TYR A 54 -1.23 -6.80 -11.96
CA TYR A 54 -1.14 -5.42 -12.42
C TYR A 54 0.27 -4.90 -12.15
N SER A 55 0.83 -4.15 -13.10
CA SER A 55 2.03 -3.35 -12.92
C SER A 55 1.91 -2.12 -13.81
N GLY A 56 1.77 -0.95 -13.20
CA GLY A 56 1.51 0.27 -13.96
C GLY A 56 1.39 1.52 -13.11
N LYS A 57 1.18 2.65 -13.80
CA LYS A 57 1.04 3.96 -13.18
C LYS A 57 -0.40 4.22 -12.77
N ILE A 58 -0.56 4.80 -11.59
CA ILE A 58 -1.84 5.26 -11.05
C ILE A 58 -1.73 6.74 -10.67
N SER A 59 -2.87 7.43 -10.59
CA SER A 59 -2.95 8.77 -9.99
C SER A 59 -3.60 8.68 -8.61
N ILE A 60 -2.94 9.20 -7.58
CA ILE A 60 -3.38 9.13 -6.18
C ILE A 60 -3.41 10.51 -5.52
N GLU A 61 -4.46 10.75 -4.73
CA GLU A 61 -4.65 11.92 -3.86
C GLU A 61 -5.41 11.48 -2.60
N THR A 62 -5.31 12.25 -1.52
CA THR A 62 -6.22 12.11 -0.38
C THR A 62 -7.58 12.74 -0.74
N ARG A 63 -8.68 12.24 -0.17
CA ARG A 63 -10.03 12.79 -0.40
C ARG A 63 -10.84 12.88 0.89
N GLY A 64 -11.69 13.92 1.00
CA GLY A 64 -12.75 14.08 2.01
C GLY A 64 -12.28 14.70 3.34
N SER A 65 -12.83 15.85 3.76
CA SER A 65 -12.37 16.59 4.95
C SER A 65 -12.81 16.00 6.29
N SER A 66 -13.93 15.26 6.34
CA SER A 66 -14.51 14.72 7.59
C SER A 66 -13.91 13.36 8.01
N SER A 67 -13.50 12.53 7.06
CA SER A 67 -12.85 11.23 7.31
C SER A 67 -11.32 11.33 7.50
N GLN A 68 -10.71 12.47 7.14
CA GLN A 68 -9.29 12.76 7.41
C GLN A 68 -9.00 13.04 8.89
N GLN A 69 -9.99 13.55 9.64
CA GLN A 69 -9.87 13.82 11.07
C GLN A 69 -10.17 12.60 11.95
N PHE A 70 -10.68 11.52 11.36
CA PHE A 70 -10.79 10.26 12.06
C PHE A 70 -9.41 9.61 12.04
N GLU A 71 -8.64 9.78 13.12
CA GLU A 71 -7.49 8.91 13.36
C GLU A 71 -8.01 7.47 13.27
N LYS A 72 -7.62 6.77 12.20
CA LYS A 72 -7.85 5.33 12.10
C LYS A 72 -6.98 4.73 13.19
N ARG A 73 -7.54 4.57 14.39
CA ARG A 73 -6.85 4.12 15.61
C ARG A 73 -6.32 2.71 15.42
N ILE A 74 -5.17 2.61 14.78
CA ILE A 74 -4.09 1.66 15.04
C ILE A 74 -2.81 2.48 14.88
N THR A 75 -2.46 3.24 15.91
CA THR A 75 -1.21 4.01 15.97
C THR A 75 -0.09 3.09 16.45
N VAL A 76 1.08 3.10 15.78
CA VAL A 76 2.45 3.17 16.34
C VAL A 76 3.50 3.07 15.21
N LEU A 77 4.09 4.23 14.89
CA LEU A 77 5.46 4.49 14.43
C LEU A 77 5.90 4.30 12.96
N GLN A 78 6.43 5.45 12.46
CA GLN A 78 7.33 5.69 11.33
C GLN A 78 6.68 6.09 9.99
N GLN A 79 6.92 7.36 9.63
CA GLN A 79 6.86 7.86 8.25
C GLN A 79 7.86 7.07 7.39
N LYS A 80 7.44 5.94 6.84
CA LYS A 80 8.16 5.20 5.81
C LYS A 80 7.18 4.30 5.07
N ALA A 81 7.08 4.53 3.75
CA ALA A 81 6.38 3.72 2.74
C ALA A 81 5.17 2.93 3.28
N THR A 82 3.99 3.54 3.24
CA THR A 82 2.75 2.86 3.60
C THR A 82 2.41 1.79 2.55
N LEU A 83 2.84 0.54 2.78
CA LEU A 83 2.18 -0.62 2.18
C LEU A 83 0.75 -0.67 2.72
N ALA A 84 -0.21 -0.24 1.91
CA ALA A 84 -1.61 -0.37 2.23
C ALA A 84 -2.08 -1.79 1.90
N LEU A 85 -2.01 -2.70 2.88
CA LEU A 85 -2.66 -4.00 2.80
C LEU A 85 -4.18 -3.79 2.93
N ILE A 86 -4.86 -3.55 1.81
CA ILE A 86 -6.32 -3.49 1.78
C ILE A 86 -6.83 -4.94 1.81
N ARG A 87 -7.41 -5.35 2.94
CA ARG A 87 -8.25 -6.54 3.03
C ARG A 87 -9.61 -6.15 2.44
N VAL A 88 -9.97 -6.71 1.29
CA VAL A 88 -11.35 -6.67 0.78
C VAL A 88 -12.18 -7.66 1.59
#